data_AF-A0AAJ1IBZ2-F1
#
_entry.id   AF-A0AAJ1IBZ2-F1
#
_cell.length_a   1.000
_cell.length_b   1.000
_cell.length_c   1.000
_cell.angle_alpha   90.00
_cell.angle_beta   90.00
_cell.angle_gamma   90.00
#
_symmetry.space_group_name_H-M   'P 1'
#
loop_
_entity.id
_entity.type
_entity.pdbx_description
1 polymer ?
#
loop_
_entity_poly.entity_id
_entity_poly.type
_entity_poly.pdbx_seq_one_letter_code
_entity_poly.pdbx_strand_id
1 'polypeptide(L)'
;MPNIIVMYYQQTLTDSFMTSPAQADISSRIIDELRDLYFGQFDNYFFVSLLEQNAFDQSRLRSIQNMLEIQSVYSTETVVFYEGIDALEEMILTSKRYLLPTLRDKLKISGFYKNSSESREDVVMRNLFSYTFPYNLQRLEELVTELKKAVQ
;
A
#
# COMPACT_ATOMS: atom_id res chain seq x y z
N MET A 1 -0.62 -42.46 -3.73
CA MET A 1 -1.50 -42.19 -2.58
C MET A 1 -1.11 -40.82 -2.03
N PRO A 2 -1.97 -39.80 -2.11
CA PRO A 2 -1.64 -38.48 -1.63
C PRO A 2 -1.63 -38.47 -0.09
N ASN A 3 -0.61 -37.83 0.49
CA ASN A 3 -0.37 -37.69 1.91
C ASN A 3 -1.57 -37.06 2.63
N ILE A 4 -2.20 -37.83 3.53
CA ILE A 4 -3.30 -37.38 4.42
C ILE A 4 -2.86 -36.17 5.27
N ILE A 5 -1.55 -36.02 5.53
CA ILE A 5 -0.99 -34.90 6.29
C ILE A 5 -1.10 -33.57 5.52
N VAL A 6 -1.04 -33.57 4.18
CA VAL A 6 -1.14 -32.34 3.38
C VAL A 6 -2.59 -31.83 3.30
N MET A 7 -3.58 -32.73 3.33
CA MET A 7 -5.00 -32.34 3.36
C MET A 7 -5.38 -31.66 4.68
N TYR A 8 -4.86 -32.12 5.83
CA TYR A 8 -5.18 -31.50 7.13
C TYR A 8 -4.61 -30.08 7.29
N TYR A 9 -3.47 -29.76 6.67
CA TYR A 9 -2.93 -28.38 6.69
C TYR A 9 -3.70 -27.43 5.75
N GLN A 10 -4.28 -27.94 4.66
CA GLN A 10 -5.16 -27.14 3.80
C GLN A 10 -6.54 -26.95 4.42
N GLN A 11 -7.01 -27.93 5.21
CA GLN A 11 -8.36 -27.91 5.79
C GLN A 11 -8.48 -27.03 7.04
N THR A 12 -7.37 -26.78 7.75
CA THR A 12 -7.34 -25.81 8.86
C THR A 12 -7.13 -24.36 8.42
N LEU A 13 -6.67 -24.13 7.19
CA LEU A 13 -6.60 -22.79 6.59
C LEU A 13 -7.90 -22.37 5.88
N THR A 14 -8.78 -23.33 5.56
CA THR A 14 -10.10 -23.06 4.97
C THR A 14 -11.10 -22.40 5.92
N ASP A 15 -10.92 -22.52 7.24
CA ASP A 15 -11.89 -22.03 8.23
C ASP A 15 -11.54 -20.65 8.83
N SER A 16 -10.38 -20.05 8.49
CA SER A 16 -9.90 -18.84 9.18
C SER A 16 -10.10 -17.51 8.45
N PHE A 17 -10.52 -17.51 7.18
CA PHE A 17 -10.81 -16.28 6.46
C PHE A 17 -12.32 -16.04 6.42
N MET A 18 -12.77 -15.04 7.19
CA MET A 18 -14.17 -14.61 7.35
C MET A 18 -15.05 -15.61 8.11
N THR A 19 -14.88 -15.66 9.42
CA THR A 19 -15.72 -16.44 10.36
C THR A 19 -17.16 -15.89 10.50
N SER A 20 -17.49 -14.74 9.90
CA SER A 20 -18.81 -14.11 9.93
C SER A 20 -19.11 -13.25 8.69
N PRO A 21 -20.35 -13.22 8.17
CA PRO A 21 -20.77 -12.30 7.11
C PRO A 21 -20.47 -10.82 7.39
N ALA A 22 -20.48 -10.41 8.67
CA ALA A 22 -20.13 -9.06 9.07
C ALA A 22 -18.63 -8.75 8.87
N GLN A 23 -17.76 -9.75 9.01
CA GLN A 23 -16.32 -9.60 8.83
C GLN A 23 -15.92 -9.56 7.35
N ALA A 24 -16.66 -10.29 6.51
CA ALA A 24 -16.55 -10.19 5.06
C ALA A 24 -16.90 -8.78 4.55
N ASP A 25 -17.99 -8.18 5.06
CA ASP A 25 -18.43 -6.82 4.70
C ASP A 25 -17.44 -5.74 5.17
N ILE A 26 -16.84 -5.90 6.36
CA ILE A 26 -15.80 -4.98 6.84
C ILE A 26 -14.57 -5.05 5.94
N SER A 27 -14.13 -6.25 5.58
CA SER A 27 -12.93 -6.44 4.79
C SER A 27 -13.10 -5.95 3.35
N SER A 28 -14.25 -6.18 2.73
CA SER A 28 -14.54 -5.65 1.38
C SER A 28 -14.50 -4.12 1.37
N ARG A 29 -15.07 -3.47 2.39
CA ARG A 29 -15.03 -2.00 2.51
C ARG A 29 -13.61 -1.47 2.66
N ILE A 30 -12.78 -2.13 3.46
CA ILE A 30 -11.37 -1.74 3.63
C ILE A 30 -10.62 -1.90 2.31
N ILE A 31 -10.84 -3.00 1.59
CA ILE A 31 -10.20 -3.24 0.28
C ILE A 31 -10.62 -2.18 -0.73
N ASP A 32 -11.90 -1.80 -0.77
CA ASP A 32 -12.39 -0.75 -1.66
C ASP A 32 -11.76 0.61 -1.34
N GLU A 33 -11.67 0.99 -0.06
CA GLU A 33 -11.01 2.23 0.34
C GLU A 33 -9.51 2.21 0.04
N LEU A 34 -8.86 1.07 0.26
CA LEU A 34 -7.44 0.88 -0.04
C LEU A 34 -7.18 0.97 -1.54
N ARG A 35 -8.08 0.41 -2.36
CA ARG A 35 -8.06 0.50 -3.82
C ARG A 35 -8.17 1.94 -4.29
N ASP A 36 -9.17 2.68 -3.80
CA ASP A 36 -9.40 4.07 -4.16
C ASP A 36 -8.20 4.96 -3.78
N LEU A 37 -7.66 4.78 -2.58
CA LEU A 37 -6.50 5.52 -2.12
C LEU A 37 -5.25 5.17 -2.94
N TYR A 38 -4.98 3.88 -3.17
CA TYR A 38 -3.81 3.42 -3.91
C TYR A 38 -3.82 3.92 -5.34
N PHE A 39 -4.89 3.63 -6.10
CA PHE A 39 -4.96 4.04 -7.50
C PHE A 39 -5.10 5.56 -7.66
N GLY A 40 -5.71 6.25 -6.69
CA GLY A 40 -5.85 7.70 -6.73
C GLY A 40 -4.55 8.47 -6.43
N GLN A 41 -3.66 7.92 -5.59
CA GLN A 41 -2.54 8.69 -5.04
C GLN A 41 -1.17 8.06 -5.29
N PHE A 42 -1.09 6.75 -5.44
CA PHE A 42 0.17 6.00 -5.49
C PHE A 42 0.40 5.31 -6.83
N ASP A 43 -0.63 4.91 -7.57
CA ASP A 43 -0.48 4.33 -8.92
C ASP A 43 -0.30 5.38 -10.02
N ASN A 44 0.69 6.26 -9.85
CA ASN A 44 1.09 7.21 -10.87
C ASN A 44 2.55 7.02 -11.25
N TYR A 45 2.85 7.29 -12.52
CA TYR A 45 4.18 7.12 -13.09
C TYR A 45 5.28 7.80 -12.26
N PHE A 46 5.02 9.00 -11.74
CA PHE A 46 5.99 9.73 -10.93
C PHE A 46 6.34 8.95 -9.66
N PHE A 47 5.35 8.49 -8.89
CA PHE A 47 5.58 7.73 -7.67
C PHE A 47 6.23 6.37 -7.93
N VAL A 48 5.77 5.63 -8.95
CA VAL A 48 6.37 4.35 -9.35
C VAL A 48 7.84 4.54 -9.74
N SER A 49 8.16 5.57 -10.52
CA SER A 49 9.55 5.86 -10.91
C SER A 49 10.44 6.22 -9.71
N LEU A 50 9.88 6.84 -8.67
CA LEU A 50 10.60 7.14 -7.44
C LEU A 50 10.88 5.86 -6.64
N LEU A 51 9.93 4.94 -6.56
CA LEU A 51 10.13 3.64 -5.93
C LEU A 51 11.24 2.84 -6.64
N GLU A 52 11.21 2.77 -7.96
CA GLU A 52 12.23 2.08 -8.76
C GLU A 52 13.63 2.67 -8.56
N GLN A 53 13.75 4.00 -8.50
CA GLN A 53 15.02 4.68 -8.19
C GLN A 53 15.58 4.32 -6.80
N ASN A 54 14.72 3.89 -5.89
CA ASN A 54 15.08 3.46 -4.53
C ASN A 54 15.13 1.92 -4.41
N ALA A 55 15.33 1.24 -5.55
CA ALA A 55 15.47 -0.21 -5.65
C ALA A 55 14.28 -1.00 -5.09
N PHE A 56 13.08 -0.42 -5.13
CA PHE A 56 11.85 -1.16 -4.85
C PHE A 56 11.56 -2.14 -6.00
N ASP A 57 11.26 -3.38 -5.65
CA ASP A 57 11.08 -4.45 -6.64
C ASP A 57 9.75 -4.31 -7.40
N GLN A 58 9.79 -4.35 -8.73
CA GLN A 58 8.60 -4.35 -9.58
C GLN A 58 7.70 -5.56 -9.33
N SER A 59 8.26 -6.69 -8.88
CA SER A 59 7.46 -7.86 -8.51
C SER A 59 6.52 -7.55 -7.34
N ARG A 60 6.96 -6.72 -6.39
CA ARG A 60 6.16 -6.25 -5.26
C ARG A 60 5.03 -5.33 -5.71
N LEU A 61 5.30 -4.41 -6.63
CA LEU A 61 4.25 -3.56 -7.23
C LEU A 61 3.15 -4.42 -7.88
N ARG A 62 3.55 -5.48 -8.59
CA ARG A 62 2.61 -6.42 -9.17
C ARG A 62 1.82 -7.19 -8.10
N SER A 63 2.44 -7.62 -7.01
CA SER A 63 1.72 -8.26 -5.89
C SER A 63 0.67 -7.33 -5.28
N ILE A 64 0.97 -6.03 -5.15
CA ILE A 64 -0.01 -5.03 -4.70
C ILE A 64 -1.18 -4.96 -5.68
N GLN A 65 -0.90 -4.73 -6.97
CA GLN A 65 -1.94 -4.62 -8.01
C GLN A 65 -2.82 -5.88 -8.06
N ASN A 66 -2.21 -7.06 -8.10
CA ASN A 66 -2.93 -8.34 -8.11
C ASN A 66 -3.87 -8.48 -6.92
N MET A 67 -3.45 -8.07 -5.72
CA MET A 67 -4.32 -8.10 -4.53
C MET A 67 -5.48 -7.10 -4.66
N LEU A 68 -5.22 -5.88 -5.11
CA LEU A 68 -6.25 -4.84 -5.23
C LEU A 68 -7.27 -5.15 -6.33
N GLU A 69 -6.89 -5.88 -7.36
CA GLU A 69 -7.80 -6.29 -8.43
C GLU A 69 -8.75 -7.43 -8.03
N ILE A 70 -8.51 -8.10 -6.90
CA ILE A 70 -9.41 -9.14 -6.41
C ILE A 70 -10.76 -8.53 -6.04
N GLN A 71 -11.80 -8.98 -6.73
CA GLN A 71 -13.19 -8.55 -6.52
C GLN A 71 -13.90 -9.35 -5.43
N SER A 72 -13.39 -10.54 -5.10
CA SER A 72 -13.99 -11.46 -4.14
C SER A 72 -12.93 -12.34 -3.51
N VAL A 73 -12.75 -12.24 -2.19
CA VAL A 73 -11.75 -13.03 -1.47
C VAL A 73 -12.21 -14.48 -1.36
N TYR A 74 -11.79 -15.34 -2.28
CA TYR A 74 -11.96 -16.79 -2.13
C TYR A 74 -10.77 -17.38 -1.37
N SER A 75 -10.99 -18.49 -0.65
CA SER A 75 -9.95 -19.17 0.15
C SER A 75 -8.73 -19.65 -0.66
N THR A 76 -8.83 -19.70 -1.98
CA THR A 76 -7.72 -20.01 -2.89
C THR A 76 -6.80 -18.81 -3.15
N GLU A 77 -7.21 -17.60 -2.80
CA GLU A 77 -6.49 -16.35 -3.08
C GLU A 77 -5.78 -15.77 -1.85
N THR A 78 -5.84 -16.48 -0.72
CA THR A 78 -5.21 -16.10 0.55
C THR A 78 -3.72 -15.76 0.41
N VAL A 79 -2.98 -16.51 -0.41
CA VAL A 79 -1.55 -16.25 -0.66
C VAL A 79 -1.35 -14.90 -1.35
N VAL A 80 -2.18 -14.58 -2.36
CA VAL A 80 -2.11 -13.31 -3.10
C VAL A 80 -2.39 -12.14 -2.17
N PHE A 81 -3.34 -12.30 -1.24
CA PHE A 81 -3.64 -11.30 -0.21
C PHE A 81 -2.46 -11.04 0.72
N TYR A 82 -1.86 -12.08 1.28
CA TYR A 82 -0.71 -11.89 2.17
C TYR A 82 0.50 -11.31 1.43
N GLU A 83 0.78 -11.78 0.21
CA GLU A 83 1.86 -11.22 -0.61
C GLU A 83 1.64 -9.74 -0.95
N GLY A 84 0.40 -9.36 -1.26
CA GLY A 84 0.03 -7.97 -1.53
C GLY A 84 0.12 -7.07 -0.30
N ILE A 85 -0.33 -7.56 0.87
CA ILE A 85 -0.20 -6.86 2.16
C ILE A 85 1.27 -6.63 2.49
N ASP A 86 2.11 -7.67 2.42
CA ASP A 86 3.53 -7.58 2.71
C ASP A 86 4.22 -6.59 1.75
N ALA A 87 3.85 -6.61 0.47
CA ALA A 87 4.35 -5.67 -0.52
C ALA A 87 3.94 -4.22 -0.22
N LEU A 88 2.70 -3.98 0.22
CA LEU A 88 2.26 -2.65 0.67
C LEU A 88 3.04 -2.16 1.88
N GLU A 89 3.28 -3.01 2.88
CA GLU A 89 4.07 -2.65 4.06
C GLU A 89 5.51 -2.29 3.67
N GLU A 90 6.12 -3.05 2.76
CA GLU A 90 7.44 -2.75 2.22
C GLU A 90 7.46 -1.40 1.47
N MET A 91 6.43 -1.12 0.67
CA MET A 91 6.28 0.14 -0.05
C MET A 91 6.13 1.32 0.92
N ILE A 92 5.32 1.18 1.97
CA ILE A 92 5.15 2.20 3.01
C ILE A 92 6.48 2.47 3.72
N LEU A 93 7.18 1.42 4.13
CA LEU A 93 8.49 1.53 4.77
C LEU A 93 9.52 2.23 3.88
N THR A 94 9.56 1.84 2.61
CA THR A 94 10.45 2.45 1.60
C THR A 94 10.13 3.93 1.42
N SER A 95 8.85 4.25 1.30
CA SER A 95 8.37 5.62 1.17
C SER A 95 8.72 6.48 2.36
N LYS A 96 8.55 5.96 3.59
CA LYS A 96 8.89 6.68 4.82
C LYS A 96 10.40 6.89 4.99
N ARG A 97 11.20 5.87 4.71
CA ARG A 97 12.65 5.89 4.94
C ARG A 97 13.43 6.65 3.88
N TYR A 98 12.99 6.56 2.62
CA TYR A 98 13.79 7.06 1.50
C TYR A 98 13.06 8.15 0.71
N LEU A 99 11.77 7.97 0.40
CA LEU A 99 11.05 8.93 -0.44
C LEU A 99 10.71 10.21 0.30
N LEU A 100 10.20 10.14 1.53
CA LEU A 100 9.86 11.31 2.33
C LEU A 100 11.05 12.25 2.55
N PRO A 101 12.23 11.76 2.99
CA PRO A 101 13.42 12.60 3.09
C PRO A 101 13.83 13.18 1.73
N THR A 102 13.88 12.35 0.69
CA THR A 102 14.29 12.78 -0.65
C THR A 102 13.36 13.84 -1.25
N LEU A 103 12.05 13.67 -1.08
CA LEU A 103 11.05 14.64 -1.55
C LEU A 103 11.16 15.94 -0.78
N ARG A 104 11.36 15.90 0.54
CA ARG A 104 11.57 17.10 1.35
C ARG A 104 12.81 17.90 0.88
N ASP A 105 13.87 17.20 0.52
CA ASP A 105 15.11 17.80 0.00
C ASP A 105 14.95 18.32 -1.43
N LYS A 106 14.40 17.52 -2.36
CA LYS A 106 14.16 17.90 -3.76
C LYS A 106 13.19 19.06 -3.89
N LEU A 107 12.15 19.07 -3.07
CA LEU A 107 11.19 20.16 -3.01
C LEU A 107 11.80 21.41 -2.34
N LYS A 108 12.95 21.32 -1.66
CA LYS A 108 13.57 22.44 -0.94
C LYS A 108 12.71 22.98 0.20
N ILE A 109 12.01 22.09 0.89
CA ILE A 109 11.14 22.43 2.04
C ILE A 109 11.96 22.65 3.31
N SER A 110 13.23 22.24 3.30
CA SER A 110 14.18 22.61 4.34
C SER A 110 14.31 24.14 4.40
N GLY A 111 14.23 24.71 5.61
CA GLY A 111 14.30 26.16 5.84
C GLY A 111 15.62 26.83 5.41
N PHE A 112 16.56 26.05 4.88
CA PHE A 112 17.84 26.51 4.34
C PHE A 112 17.76 26.92 2.86
N TYR A 113 16.71 26.56 2.13
CA TYR A 113 16.55 26.94 0.73
C TYR A 113 15.59 28.13 0.58
N LYS A 114 16.15 29.34 0.44
CA LYS A 114 15.44 30.51 -0.08
C LYS A 114 15.87 30.74 -1.53
N ASN A 115 15.10 30.24 -2.48
CA ASN A 115 15.25 30.62 -3.89
C ASN A 115 14.33 31.80 -4.20
N SER A 116 14.92 32.94 -4.57
CA SER A 116 14.20 34.19 -4.88
C SER A 116 13.52 34.21 -6.25
N SER A 117 13.64 33.14 -7.05
CA SER A 117 13.10 33.03 -8.41
C SER A 117 11.98 32.00 -8.59
N GLU A 118 11.47 31.40 -7.50
CA GLU A 118 10.36 30.43 -7.58
C GLU A 118 9.02 31.15 -7.76
N SER A 119 8.16 30.63 -8.64
CA SER A 119 6.80 31.14 -8.80
C SER A 119 5.98 30.83 -7.55
N ARG A 120 4.92 31.63 -7.31
CA ARG A 120 4.01 31.40 -6.18
C ARG A 120 3.29 30.06 -6.31
N GLU A 121 2.99 29.61 -7.55
CA GLU A 121 2.37 28.32 -7.80
C GLU A 121 3.29 27.16 -7.42
N ASP A 122 4.57 27.21 -7.73
CA ASP A 122 5.55 26.17 -7.38
C ASP A 122 5.66 25.98 -5.86
N VAL A 123 5.64 27.08 -5.11
CA VAL A 123 5.68 27.06 -3.64
C VAL A 123 4.40 26.44 -3.05
N VAL A 124 3.24 26.75 -3.62
CA VAL A 124 1.95 26.19 -3.19
C VAL A 124 1.88 24.70 -3.50
N MET A 125 2.23 24.28 -4.72
CA MET A 125 2.22 22.88 -5.14
C MET A 125 3.20 22.03 -4.33
N ARG A 126 4.37 22.59 -4.02
CA ARG A 126 5.32 21.98 -3.09
C ARG A 126 4.72 21.76 -1.70
N ASN A 127 4.14 22.80 -1.13
CA ASN A 127 3.57 22.72 0.21
C ASN A 127 2.43 21.69 0.21
N LEU A 128 1.58 21.70 -0.82
CA LEU A 128 0.53 20.70 -1.00
C LEU A 128 1.11 19.28 -0.99
N PHE A 129 2.07 18.98 -1.85
CA PHE A 129 2.72 17.66 -1.89
C PHE A 129 3.34 17.26 -0.56
N SER A 130 3.92 18.22 0.16
CA SER A 130 4.58 17.98 1.45
C SER A 130 3.65 17.65 2.59
N TYR A 131 2.38 18.01 2.50
CA TYR A 131 1.36 17.69 3.49
C TYR A 131 0.49 16.53 3.03
N THR A 132 0.10 16.51 1.76
CA THR A 132 -0.79 15.51 1.19
C THR A 132 -0.12 14.14 1.09
N PHE A 133 1.15 14.06 0.68
CA PHE A 133 1.82 12.77 0.53
C PHE A 133 2.05 12.06 1.88
N PRO A 134 2.59 12.69 2.95
CA PRO A 134 2.69 12.04 4.26
C PRO A 134 1.33 11.64 4.83
N TYR A 135 0.30 12.47 4.65
CA TYR A 135 -1.06 12.17 5.10
C TYR A 135 -1.63 10.94 4.39
N ASN A 136 -1.55 10.89 3.07
CA ASN A 136 -2.02 9.75 2.28
C ASN A 136 -1.24 8.47 2.63
N LEU A 137 0.07 8.60 2.91
CA LEU A 137 0.92 7.47 3.29
C LEU A 137 0.56 6.94 4.68
N GLN A 138 0.22 7.82 5.61
CA GLN A 138 -0.31 7.44 6.92
C GLN A 138 -1.68 6.76 6.77
N ARG A 139 -2.59 7.31 5.97
CA ARG A 139 -3.91 6.69 5.74
C ARG A 139 -3.77 5.30 5.11
N LEU A 140 -2.84 5.12 4.19
CA LEU A 140 -2.56 3.81 3.59
C LEU A 140 -2.07 2.80 4.64
N GLU A 141 -1.19 3.21 5.55
CA GLU A 141 -0.71 2.35 6.65
C GLU A 141 -1.83 1.95 7.62
N GLU A 142 -2.73 2.89 7.94
CA GLU A 142 -3.92 2.61 8.77
C GLU A 142 -4.80 1.54 8.12
N LEU A 143 -5.12 1.71 6.83
CA LEU A 143 -5.94 0.76 6.06
C LEU A 143 -5.28 -0.62 5.96
N VAL A 144 -3.96 -0.69 5.72
CA VAL A 144 -3.22 -1.96 5.71
C VAL A 144 -3.26 -2.64 7.08
N THR A 145 -3.12 -1.87 8.15
CA THR A 145 -3.21 -2.38 9.53
C THR A 145 -4.60 -2.90 9.85
N GLU A 146 -5.65 -2.20 9.43
CA GLU A 146 -7.04 -2.62 9.58
C GLU A 146 -7.32 -3.89 8.79
N LEU A 147 -6.86 -3.96 7.54
CA LEU A 147 -7.00 -5.15 6.69
C LEU A 147 -6.33 -6.37 7.32
N LYS A 148 -5.10 -6.22 7.82
CA LYS A 148 -4.37 -7.30 8.52
C LYS A 148 -5.14 -7.84 9.72
N LYS A 149 -5.76 -6.96 10.51
CA LYS A 149 -6.56 -7.36 11.68
C LYS A 149 -7.85 -8.06 11.28
N ALA A 150 -8.45 -7.69 10.15
CA ALA A 150 -9.68 -8.31 9.67
C ALA A 150 -9.43 -9.72 9.08
N VAL A 151 -8.20 -9.94 8.61
CA VAL A 151 -7.72 -11.14 7.91
C VAL A 151 -7.02 -12.17 8.83
N GLN A 152 -6.58 -11.77 10.03
CA GLN A 152 -5.99 -12.64 11.06
C GLN A 152 -7.06 -13.20 12.02
#